data_AF-A0A2V8F1P7-F1
#
_entry.id   AF-A0A2V8F1P7-F1
#
_cell.length_a   1.000
_cell.length_b   1.000
_cell.length_c   1.000
_cell.angle_alpha   90.00
_cell.angle_beta   90.00
_cell.angle_gamma   90.00
#
_symmetry.space_group_name_H-M   'P 1'
#
loop_
_entity.id
_entity.type
_entity.pdbx_description
1 polymer ?
#
loop_
_entity_poly.entity_id
_entity_poly.type
_entity_poly.pdbx_seq_one_letter_code
_entity_poly.pdbx_strand_id
1 'polypeptide(L)'
;MGALTASHQDELGAARRTAEAREREAAQERQTLQKQFDADRTAAQTDLDQSHAESRRLQTVVDKLQAEIAQLKKEIGQLESSRQADRESAARRDQETARARQALESQLEAQKAGLLGELDRVEAERRRLEADMQALQATIRQLETSHVAEWQAAERRGQEASRDYQALQERLNAQQAKARSDFDQLRTELDQARADARRLQTALQESETQHRLLDASSAAERMRLEQHLDALVARHQIELHAAEQAVRKRDQDVASEQQQAVASLEAEYAATRKELAHAVADRLRLDAAIHDLEQRQEQIAASRAEDLSRALQLEQALATERRAIQLLEQEKAATLEAHRAQMALTADSEAERARLARTLADHDVTVQALADQARRLAPLAAAGRVARDVAAQLQDMIQDVDVRTTRILAQCPLDAPTRGDLERLRARAISAGLLTHEVLDAAAELDGTPPSGGRGTTPPRSLR
;
A
#
# COMPACT_ATOMS: atom_id res chain seq x y z
N MET A 1 125.45 -2.35 -207.10
CA MET A 1 125.52 -0.89 -207.28
C MET A 1 124.29 -0.28 -206.60
N GLY A 2 124.28 0.20 -205.37
CA GLY A 2 125.37 0.34 -204.39
C GLY A 2 125.13 1.40 -203.29
N ALA A 3 123.96 2.07 -203.23
CA ALA A 3 123.79 3.30 -202.46
C ALA A 3 122.39 3.52 -201.84
N LEU A 4 121.64 2.47 -201.46
CA LEU A 4 120.27 2.59 -200.89
C LEU A 4 120.10 1.99 -199.49
N THR A 5 121.16 1.51 -198.84
CA THR A 5 121.09 0.79 -197.55
C THR A 5 121.51 1.60 -196.32
N ALA A 6 122.01 2.83 -196.49
CA ALA A 6 122.51 3.65 -195.37
C ALA A 6 121.39 4.40 -194.61
N SER A 7 120.40 4.96 -195.31
CA SER A 7 119.43 5.90 -194.72
C SER A 7 118.48 5.29 -193.68
N HIS A 8 118.23 3.97 -193.72
CA HIS A 8 117.32 3.31 -192.77
C HIS A 8 117.99 2.82 -191.49
N GLN A 9 119.33 2.84 -191.38
CA GLN A 9 120.02 2.44 -190.14
C GLN A 9 120.09 3.56 -189.10
N ASP A 10 120.23 4.82 -189.53
CA ASP A 10 120.33 5.97 -188.60
C ASP A 10 119.01 6.31 -187.92
N GLU A 11 117.87 6.22 -188.63
CA GLU A 11 116.53 6.45 -188.04
C GLU A 11 116.20 5.41 -186.96
N LEU A 12 116.54 4.14 -187.19
CA LEU A 12 116.41 3.07 -186.18
C LEU A 12 117.32 3.30 -184.96
N GLY A 13 118.51 3.88 -185.16
CA GLY A 13 119.44 4.23 -184.09
C GLY A 13 119.02 5.43 -183.24
N ALA A 14 118.20 6.35 -183.78
CA ALA A 14 117.60 7.45 -183.04
C ALA A 14 116.32 7.00 -182.28
N ALA A 15 115.48 6.17 -182.91
CA ALA A 15 114.31 5.57 -182.28
C ALA A 15 114.70 4.67 -181.08
N ARG A 16 115.79 3.89 -181.19
CA ARG A 16 116.30 3.10 -180.05
C ARG A 16 116.75 3.95 -178.88
N ARG A 17 117.55 5.00 -179.10
CA ARG A 17 118.06 5.86 -178.02
C ARG A 17 116.94 6.64 -177.31
N THR A 18 115.91 7.05 -178.06
CA THR A 18 114.72 7.69 -177.45
C THR A 18 113.82 6.69 -176.72
N ALA A 19 113.73 5.44 -177.18
CA ALA A 19 113.07 4.36 -176.44
C ALA A 19 113.83 4.00 -175.15
N GLU A 20 115.14 3.80 -175.20
CA GLU A 20 116.00 3.51 -174.03
C GLU A 20 116.01 4.65 -173.01
N ALA A 21 115.98 5.91 -173.46
CA ALA A 21 115.84 7.06 -172.57
C ALA A 21 114.49 7.05 -171.83
N ARG A 22 113.38 6.87 -172.56
CA ARG A 22 112.05 6.72 -171.98
C ARG A 22 111.92 5.49 -171.09
N GLU A 23 112.62 4.40 -171.39
CA GLU A 23 112.62 3.19 -170.58
C GLU A 23 113.41 3.39 -169.27
N ARG A 24 114.51 4.14 -169.29
CA ARG A 24 115.24 4.56 -168.07
C ARG A 24 114.46 5.57 -167.25
N GLU A 25 113.79 6.52 -167.90
CA GLU A 25 112.93 7.51 -167.25
C GLU A 25 111.73 6.81 -166.61
N ALA A 26 111.02 5.95 -167.34
CA ALA A 26 109.95 5.11 -166.80
C ALA A 26 110.44 4.11 -165.72
N ALA A 27 111.69 3.64 -165.78
CA ALA A 27 112.27 2.81 -164.73
C ALA A 27 112.60 3.62 -163.47
N GLN A 28 113.06 4.87 -163.62
CA GLN A 28 113.27 5.81 -162.51
C GLN A 28 111.94 6.23 -161.90
N GLU A 29 110.93 6.57 -162.71
CA GLU A 29 109.56 6.85 -162.27
C GLU A 29 108.96 5.65 -161.52
N ARG A 30 109.09 4.43 -162.07
CA ARG A 30 108.70 3.20 -161.36
C ARG A 30 109.47 3.02 -160.06
N GLN A 31 110.76 3.35 -160.01
CA GLN A 31 111.55 3.27 -158.78
C GLN A 31 111.13 4.33 -157.76
N THR A 32 110.78 5.55 -158.17
CA THR A 32 110.28 6.60 -157.26
C THR A 32 108.87 6.30 -156.79
N LEU A 33 107.99 5.83 -157.67
CA LEU A 33 106.64 5.39 -157.32
C LEU A 33 106.67 4.15 -156.42
N GLN A 34 107.59 3.20 -156.64
CA GLN A 34 107.79 2.07 -155.74
C GLN A 34 108.29 2.53 -154.37
N LYS A 35 109.27 3.43 -154.31
CA LYS A 35 109.73 4.03 -153.04
C LYS A 35 108.64 4.82 -152.33
N GLN A 36 107.78 5.54 -153.06
CA GLN A 36 106.62 6.23 -152.49
C GLN A 36 105.60 5.23 -151.98
N PHE A 37 105.25 4.19 -152.76
CA PHE A 37 104.34 3.14 -152.34
C PHE A 37 104.85 2.36 -151.12
N ASP A 38 106.16 2.09 -151.04
CA ASP A 38 106.77 1.45 -149.88
C ASP A 38 106.81 2.40 -148.67
N ALA A 39 107.06 3.70 -148.88
CA ALA A 39 106.97 4.72 -147.83
C ALA A 39 105.54 4.87 -147.30
N ASP A 40 104.55 5.03 -148.17
CA ASP A 40 103.12 5.11 -147.84
C ASP A 40 102.63 3.83 -147.15
N ARG A 41 103.09 2.66 -147.62
CA ARG A 41 102.81 1.37 -146.97
C ARG A 41 103.42 1.29 -145.58
N THR A 42 104.65 1.76 -145.38
CA THR A 42 105.27 1.79 -144.04
C THR A 42 104.61 2.82 -143.12
N ALA A 43 104.20 3.98 -143.64
CA ALA A 43 103.43 4.98 -142.89
C ALA A 43 102.08 4.41 -142.45
N ALA A 44 101.29 3.86 -143.39
CA ALA A 44 100.01 3.23 -143.10
C ALA A 44 100.12 2.03 -142.15
N GLN A 45 101.19 1.23 -142.23
CA GLN A 45 101.47 0.17 -141.27
C GLN A 45 101.78 0.74 -139.88
N THR A 46 102.54 1.83 -139.81
CA THR A 46 102.87 2.51 -138.54
C THR A 46 101.62 3.12 -137.90
N ASP A 47 100.73 3.73 -138.69
CA ASP A 47 99.44 4.26 -138.23
C ASP A 47 98.51 3.14 -137.76
N LEU A 48 98.48 2.00 -138.46
CA LEU A 48 97.74 0.81 -138.05
C LEU A 48 98.27 0.25 -136.72
N ASP A 49 99.58 0.14 -136.55
CA ASP A 49 100.21 -0.34 -135.32
C ASP A 49 100.00 0.64 -134.15
N GLN A 50 99.99 1.96 -134.40
CA GLN A 50 99.60 2.98 -133.43
C GLN A 50 98.12 2.85 -133.04
N SER A 51 97.22 2.73 -134.01
CA SER A 51 95.77 2.53 -133.78
C SER A 51 95.49 1.24 -133.01
N HIS A 52 96.24 0.16 -133.29
CA HIS A 52 96.19 -1.08 -132.51
C HIS A 52 96.72 -0.91 -131.09
N ALA A 53 97.80 -0.15 -130.89
CA ALA A 53 98.32 0.15 -129.55
C ALA A 53 97.35 1.04 -128.74
N GLU A 54 96.71 2.01 -129.38
CA GLU A 54 95.68 2.86 -128.78
C GLU A 54 94.42 2.05 -128.44
N SER A 55 93.94 1.20 -129.35
CA SER A 55 92.82 0.29 -129.10
C SER A 55 93.08 -0.62 -127.89
N ARG A 56 94.30 -1.15 -127.73
CA ARG A 56 94.70 -1.94 -126.54
C ARG A 56 94.70 -1.11 -125.26
N ARG A 57 95.16 0.15 -125.31
CA ARG A 57 95.12 1.08 -124.17
C ARG A 57 93.69 1.41 -123.78
N LEU A 58 92.83 1.74 -124.75
CA LEU A 58 91.42 2.02 -124.55
C LEU A 58 90.69 0.80 -123.98
N GLN A 59 90.94 -0.41 -124.49
CA GLN A 59 90.39 -1.64 -123.92
C GLN A 59 90.80 -1.82 -122.46
N THR A 60 92.07 -1.60 -122.12
CA THR A 60 92.56 -1.67 -120.73
C THR A 60 91.87 -0.63 -119.81
N VAL A 61 91.51 0.54 -120.34
CA VAL A 61 90.74 1.56 -119.61
C VAL A 61 89.27 1.13 -119.45
N VAL A 62 88.66 0.58 -120.50
CA VAL A 62 87.29 0.04 -120.45
C VAL A 62 87.19 -1.08 -119.42
N ASP A 63 88.12 -2.04 -119.40
CA ASP A 63 88.13 -3.15 -118.45
C ASP A 63 88.25 -2.65 -116.98
N LYS A 64 89.08 -1.63 -116.73
CA LYS A 64 89.19 -0.98 -115.42
C LYS A 64 87.90 -0.27 -115.01
N LEU A 65 87.31 0.52 -115.90
CA LEU A 65 86.05 1.21 -115.63
C LEU A 65 84.90 0.23 -115.40
N GLN A 66 84.87 -0.91 -116.11
CA GLN A 66 83.89 -1.98 -115.85
C GLN A 66 84.07 -2.60 -114.46
N ALA A 67 85.31 -2.83 -114.01
CA ALA A 67 85.59 -3.31 -112.67
C ALA A 67 85.19 -2.28 -111.58
N GLU A 68 85.50 -1.01 -111.78
CA GLU A 68 85.09 0.09 -110.89
C GLU A 68 83.56 0.22 -110.82
N ILE A 69 82.86 0.16 -111.95
CA ILE A 69 81.38 0.17 -112.00
C ILE A 69 80.79 -1.05 -111.27
N ALA A 70 81.40 -2.24 -111.40
CA ALA A 70 80.94 -3.43 -110.68
C ALA A 70 81.14 -3.29 -109.16
N GLN A 71 82.26 -2.72 -108.73
CA GLN A 71 82.54 -2.46 -107.32
C GLN A 71 81.59 -1.39 -106.74
N LEU A 72 81.39 -0.27 -107.43
CA LEU A 72 80.46 0.78 -107.01
C LEU A 72 79.01 0.27 -106.94
N LYS A 73 78.57 -0.58 -107.88
CA LYS A 73 77.24 -1.22 -107.80
C LYS A 73 77.10 -2.10 -106.55
N LYS A 74 78.15 -2.83 -106.18
CA LYS A 74 78.18 -3.65 -104.96
C LYS A 74 78.12 -2.79 -103.70
N GLU A 75 78.88 -1.69 -103.65
CA GLU A 75 78.88 -0.75 -102.53
C GLU A 75 77.53 -0.03 -102.38
N ILE A 76 76.90 0.39 -103.48
CA ILE A 76 75.54 0.97 -103.48
C ILE A 76 74.54 -0.04 -102.90
N GLY A 77 74.53 -1.30 -103.37
CA GLY A 77 73.63 -2.32 -102.84
C GLY A 77 73.86 -2.63 -101.35
N GLN A 78 75.12 -2.57 -100.87
CA GLN A 78 75.45 -2.70 -99.45
C GLN A 78 74.94 -1.50 -98.62
N LEU A 79 75.12 -0.27 -99.11
CA LEU A 79 74.64 0.94 -98.46
C LEU A 79 73.11 1.04 -98.44
N GLU A 80 72.43 0.60 -99.50
CA GLU A 80 70.97 0.49 -99.54
C GLU A 80 70.45 -0.55 -98.53
N SER A 81 71.10 -1.71 -98.46
CA SER A 81 70.78 -2.74 -97.46
C SER A 81 70.99 -2.24 -96.02
N SER A 82 72.10 -1.53 -95.76
CA SER A 82 72.37 -0.92 -94.45
C SER A 82 71.30 0.12 -94.10
N ARG A 83 71.00 1.05 -95.02
CA ARG A 83 69.97 2.07 -94.81
C ARG A 83 68.59 1.47 -94.56
N GLN A 84 68.26 0.34 -95.20
CA GLN A 84 67.01 -0.36 -94.96
C GLN A 84 66.99 -0.99 -93.56
N ALA A 85 68.06 -1.67 -93.15
CA ALA A 85 68.20 -2.20 -91.79
C ALA A 85 68.16 -1.09 -90.72
N ASP A 86 68.80 0.05 -90.96
CA ASP A 86 68.78 1.22 -90.07
C ASP A 86 67.36 1.77 -89.92
N ARG A 87 66.62 1.95 -91.02
CA ARG A 87 65.21 2.37 -91.02
C ARG A 87 64.31 1.40 -90.26
N GLU A 88 64.47 0.10 -90.46
CA GLU A 88 63.73 -0.92 -89.72
C GLU A 88 64.09 -0.91 -88.23
N SER A 89 65.36 -0.67 -87.87
CA SER A 89 65.77 -0.53 -86.48
C SER A 89 65.18 0.72 -85.82
N ALA A 90 65.10 1.85 -86.54
CA ALA A 90 64.47 3.07 -86.07
C ALA A 90 62.97 2.88 -85.87
N ALA A 91 62.27 2.33 -86.87
CA ALA A 91 60.83 2.05 -86.78
C ALA A 91 60.47 1.10 -85.61
N ARG A 92 61.33 0.12 -85.30
CA ARG A 92 61.17 -0.74 -84.11
C ARG A 92 61.32 0.05 -82.81
N ARG A 93 62.36 0.89 -82.67
CA ARG A 93 62.56 1.76 -81.49
C ARG A 93 61.40 2.75 -81.30
N ASP A 94 60.91 3.34 -82.39
CA ASP A 94 59.77 4.26 -82.36
C ASP A 94 58.49 3.51 -81.92
N GLN A 95 58.27 2.29 -82.40
CA GLN A 95 57.14 1.45 -81.97
C GLN A 95 57.26 1.00 -80.50
N GLU A 96 58.46 0.64 -80.04
CA GLU A 96 58.73 0.26 -78.65
C GLU A 96 58.52 1.45 -77.70
N THR A 97 59.03 2.64 -78.03
CA THR A 97 58.83 3.84 -77.24
C THR A 97 57.36 4.32 -77.24
N ALA A 98 56.64 4.19 -78.36
CA ALA A 98 55.21 4.45 -78.41
C ALA A 98 54.41 3.49 -77.50
N ARG A 99 54.71 2.19 -77.53
CA ARG A 99 54.10 1.19 -76.62
C ARG A 99 54.42 1.47 -75.16
N ALA A 100 55.66 1.83 -74.84
CA ALA A 100 56.06 2.18 -73.48
C ALA A 100 55.33 3.43 -72.96
N ARG A 101 55.17 4.47 -73.79
CA ARG A 101 54.36 5.65 -73.45
C ARG A 101 52.91 5.30 -73.20
N GLN A 102 52.27 4.54 -74.10
CA GLN A 102 50.87 4.12 -73.94
C GLN A 102 50.65 3.27 -72.68
N ALA A 103 51.62 2.43 -72.30
CA ALA A 103 51.58 1.65 -71.06
C ALA A 103 51.71 2.53 -69.81
N LEU A 104 52.58 3.55 -69.83
CA LEU A 104 52.71 4.51 -68.73
C LEU A 104 51.46 5.39 -68.60
N GLU A 105 50.89 5.85 -69.72
CA GLU A 105 49.64 6.61 -69.73
C GLU A 105 48.48 5.79 -69.15
N SER A 106 48.33 4.52 -69.52
CA SER A 106 47.27 3.66 -68.96
C SER A 106 47.47 3.35 -67.48
N GLN A 107 48.71 3.20 -67.01
CA GLN A 107 49.02 3.08 -65.57
C GLN A 107 48.67 4.35 -64.80
N LEU A 108 48.98 5.53 -65.37
CA LEU A 108 48.74 6.82 -64.72
C LEU A 108 47.23 7.13 -64.65
N GLU A 109 46.46 6.85 -65.70
CA GLU A 109 44.99 6.95 -65.65
C GLU A 109 44.36 5.94 -64.68
N ALA A 110 44.88 4.71 -64.58
CA ALA A 110 44.43 3.74 -63.57
C ALA A 110 44.72 4.23 -62.13
N GLN A 111 45.88 4.84 -61.89
CA GLN A 111 46.21 5.45 -60.59
C GLN A 111 45.32 6.64 -60.27
N LYS A 112 45.05 7.54 -61.23
CA LYS A 112 44.09 8.65 -61.08
C LYS A 112 42.70 8.14 -60.70
N ALA A 113 42.19 7.14 -61.42
CA ALA A 113 40.89 6.54 -61.13
C ALA A 113 40.83 5.90 -59.74
N GLY A 114 41.92 5.25 -59.31
CA GLY A 114 42.07 4.72 -57.94
C GLY A 114 41.99 5.82 -56.88
N LEU A 115 42.80 6.88 -57.03
CA LEU A 115 42.84 8.00 -56.08
C LEU A 115 41.53 8.79 -56.02
N LEU A 116 40.83 8.97 -57.15
CA LEU A 116 39.49 9.56 -57.19
C LEU A 116 38.48 8.69 -56.43
N GLY A 117 38.51 7.37 -56.63
CA GLY A 117 37.66 6.44 -55.87
C GLY A 117 37.98 6.37 -54.38
N GLU A 118 39.21 6.64 -53.96
CA GLU A 118 39.57 6.81 -52.55
C GLU A 118 39.07 8.15 -51.98
N LEU A 119 39.18 9.24 -52.74
CA LEU A 119 38.63 10.54 -52.36
C LEU A 119 37.10 10.48 -52.17
N ASP A 120 36.37 9.86 -53.11
CA ASP A 120 34.92 9.67 -53.02
C ASP A 120 34.51 8.89 -51.75
N ARG A 121 35.28 7.86 -51.36
CA ARG A 121 35.06 7.11 -50.11
C ARG A 121 35.28 7.97 -48.88
N VAL A 122 36.40 8.70 -48.83
CA VAL A 122 36.72 9.60 -47.71
C VAL A 122 35.68 10.72 -47.58
N GLU A 123 35.19 11.26 -48.69
CA GLU A 123 34.07 12.22 -48.66
C GLU A 123 32.77 11.61 -48.16
N ALA A 124 32.44 10.37 -48.55
CA ALA A 124 31.26 9.67 -48.05
C ALA A 124 31.36 9.39 -46.54
N GLU A 125 32.53 8.97 -46.05
CA GLU A 125 32.81 8.79 -44.63
C GLU A 125 32.72 10.12 -43.86
N ARG A 126 33.27 11.21 -44.40
CA ARG A 126 33.18 12.55 -43.80
C ARG A 126 31.72 13.00 -43.65
N ARG A 127 30.91 12.86 -44.70
CA ARG A 127 29.47 13.20 -44.68
C ARG A 127 28.68 12.33 -43.68
N ARG A 128 29.05 11.05 -43.54
CA ARG A 128 28.47 10.16 -42.53
C ARG A 128 28.80 10.62 -41.11
N LEU A 129 30.08 10.90 -40.83
CA LEU A 129 30.52 11.38 -39.51
C LEU A 129 29.91 12.74 -39.15
N GLU A 130 29.74 13.63 -40.14
CA GLU A 130 29.00 14.90 -39.98
C GLU A 130 27.55 14.65 -39.57
N ALA A 131 26.86 13.68 -40.17
CA ALA A 131 25.49 13.32 -39.81
C ALA A 131 25.39 12.64 -38.43
N ASP A 132 26.29 11.71 -38.12
CA ASP A 132 26.37 11.04 -36.81
C ASP A 132 26.64 12.08 -35.68
N MET A 133 27.51 13.06 -35.92
CA MET A 133 27.75 14.18 -35.01
C MET A 133 26.50 15.04 -34.80
N GLN A 134 25.76 15.38 -35.86
CA GLN A 134 24.51 16.14 -35.74
C GLN A 134 23.43 15.37 -34.96
N ALA A 135 23.33 14.05 -35.18
CA ALA A 135 22.42 13.19 -34.42
C ALA A 135 22.78 13.16 -32.92
N LEU A 136 24.07 13.04 -32.58
CA LEU A 136 24.55 13.09 -31.19
C LEU A 136 24.31 14.47 -30.54
N GLN A 137 24.46 15.57 -31.29
CA GLN A 137 24.11 16.91 -30.77
C GLN A 137 22.60 17.05 -30.51
N ALA A 138 21.76 16.40 -31.31
CA ALA A 138 20.30 16.39 -31.08
C ALA A 138 19.92 15.57 -29.84
N THR A 139 20.53 14.40 -29.62
CA THR A 139 20.25 13.58 -28.43
C THR A 139 20.77 14.22 -27.15
N ILE A 140 21.93 14.88 -27.17
CA ILE A 140 22.43 15.67 -26.02
C ILE A 140 21.43 16.76 -25.64
N ARG A 141 20.98 17.58 -26.59
CA ARG A 141 19.96 18.62 -26.34
C ARG A 141 18.65 18.04 -25.79
N GLN A 142 18.23 16.88 -26.31
CA GLN A 142 17.03 16.21 -25.81
C GLN A 142 17.20 15.76 -24.34
N LEU A 143 18.33 15.14 -23.99
CA LEU A 143 18.64 14.74 -22.61
C LEU A 143 18.78 15.92 -21.65
N GLU A 144 19.40 17.03 -22.09
CA GLU A 144 19.47 18.27 -21.33
C GLU A 144 18.07 18.81 -21.03
N THR A 145 17.19 18.89 -22.05
CA THR A 145 15.81 19.36 -21.85
C THR A 145 14.98 18.42 -20.97
N SER A 146 15.13 17.09 -21.08
CA SER A 146 14.41 16.14 -20.22
C SER A 146 14.90 16.19 -18.77
N HIS A 147 16.21 16.21 -18.53
CA HIS A 147 16.78 16.32 -17.18
C HIS A 147 16.37 17.63 -16.50
N VAL A 148 16.37 18.78 -17.21
CA VAL A 148 15.90 20.05 -16.65
C VAL A 148 14.41 19.98 -16.29
N ALA A 149 13.57 19.38 -17.14
CA ALA A 149 12.15 19.21 -16.85
C ALA A 149 11.89 18.27 -15.65
N GLU A 150 12.60 17.14 -15.57
CA GLU A 150 12.52 16.19 -14.45
C GLU A 150 12.98 16.83 -13.14
N TRP A 151 14.08 17.58 -13.16
CA TRP A 151 14.59 18.30 -11.99
C TRP A 151 13.59 19.36 -11.51
N GLN A 152 13.03 20.17 -12.40
CA GLN A 152 11.98 21.15 -12.05
C GLN A 152 10.69 20.50 -11.54
N ALA A 153 10.37 19.28 -11.99
CA ALA A 153 9.22 18.51 -11.50
C ALA A 153 9.51 17.85 -10.14
N ALA A 154 10.76 17.48 -9.86
CA ALA A 154 11.20 17.02 -8.54
C ALA A 154 11.22 18.17 -7.52
N GLU A 155 11.73 19.35 -7.92
CA GLU A 155 11.74 20.55 -7.09
C GLU A 155 10.31 20.97 -6.70
N ARG A 156 9.39 21.04 -7.67
CA ARG A 156 7.96 21.34 -7.40
C ARG A 156 7.33 20.37 -6.41
N ARG A 157 7.53 19.06 -6.59
CA ARG A 157 7.06 18.04 -5.63
C ARG A 157 7.67 18.21 -4.24
N GLY A 158 8.94 18.60 -4.15
CA GLY A 158 9.59 18.91 -2.87
C GLY A 158 8.99 20.14 -2.19
N GLN A 159 8.70 21.21 -2.95
CA GLN A 159 8.04 22.41 -2.44
C GLN A 159 6.59 22.13 -1.99
N GLU A 160 5.84 21.32 -2.75
CA GLU A 160 4.49 20.87 -2.39
C GLU A 160 4.50 20.04 -1.11
N ALA A 161 5.36 19.01 -1.01
CA ALA A 161 5.51 18.21 0.20
C ALA A 161 5.94 19.04 1.42
N SER A 162 6.74 20.09 1.23
CA SER A 162 7.12 21.02 2.30
C SER A 162 5.92 21.86 2.78
N ARG A 163 5.06 22.33 1.88
CA ARG A 163 3.81 23.04 2.23
C ARG A 163 2.81 22.12 2.93
N ASP A 164 2.66 20.88 2.45
CA ASP A 164 1.79 19.89 3.08
C ASP A 164 2.27 19.54 4.50
N TYR A 165 3.58 19.39 4.70
CA TYR A 165 4.16 19.20 6.03
C TYR A 165 3.91 20.39 6.96
N GLN A 166 4.08 21.63 6.47
CA GLN A 166 3.76 22.85 7.23
C GLN A 166 2.28 22.88 7.62
N ALA A 167 1.36 22.63 6.68
CA ALA A 167 -0.08 22.59 6.95
C ALA A 167 -0.47 21.47 7.94
N LEU A 168 0.19 20.31 7.90
CA LEU A 168 0.01 19.25 8.90
C LEU A 168 0.52 19.68 10.28
N GLN A 169 1.66 20.37 10.34
CA GLN A 169 2.22 20.89 11.60
C GLN A 169 1.33 21.98 12.21
N GLU A 170 0.79 22.88 11.40
CA GLU A 170 -0.21 23.88 11.82
C GLU A 170 -1.49 23.22 12.36
N ARG A 171 -2.03 22.20 11.66
CA ARG A 171 -3.19 21.43 12.11
C ARG A 171 -2.93 20.74 13.45
N LEU A 172 -1.76 20.12 13.63
CA LEU A 172 -1.37 19.48 14.89
C LEU A 172 -1.28 20.52 16.02
N ASN A 173 -0.65 21.67 15.78
CA ASN A 173 -0.56 22.76 16.74
C ASN A 173 -1.95 23.29 17.13
N ALA A 174 -2.86 23.45 16.16
CA ALA A 174 -4.24 23.86 16.41
C ALA A 174 -5.02 22.82 17.23
N GLN A 175 -4.85 21.52 16.95
CA GLN A 175 -5.43 20.45 17.76
C GLN A 175 -4.89 20.43 19.19
N GLN A 176 -3.58 20.62 19.39
CA GLN A 176 -2.96 20.73 20.71
C GLN A 176 -3.46 21.95 21.48
N ALA A 177 -3.59 23.10 20.82
CA ALA A 177 -4.13 24.33 21.42
C ALA A 177 -5.60 24.14 21.84
N LYS A 178 -6.42 23.53 20.99
CA LYS A 178 -7.81 23.19 21.32
C LYS A 178 -7.87 22.23 22.51
N ALA A 179 -7.13 21.13 22.48
CA ALA A 179 -7.13 20.15 23.57
C ALA A 179 -6.74 20.79 24.92
N ARG A 180 -5.76 21.71 24.94
CA ARG A 180 -5.42 22.50 26.14
C ARG A 180 -6.59 23.35 26.63
N SER A 181 -7.26 24.08 25.74
CA SER A 181 -8.47 24.86 26.07
C SER A 181 -9.59 23.98 26.62
N ASP A 182 -9.84 22.81 26.02
CA ASP A 182 -10.86 21.87 26.46
C ASP A 182 -10.50 21.30 27.86
N PHE A 183 -9.22 21.00 28.13
CA PHE A 183 -8.75 20.60 29.47
C PHE A 183 -8.89 21.71 30.52
N ASP A 184 -8.55 22.96 30.18
CA ASP A 184 -8.69 24.09 31.09
C ASP A 184 -10.17 24.37 31.41
N GLN A 185 -11.07 24.24 30.43
CA GLN A 185 -12.52 24.31 30.64
C GLN A 185 -13.00 23.21 31.61
N LEU A 186 -12.72 21.94 31.31
CA LEU A 186 -13.09 20.81 32.19
C LEU A 186 -12.53 20.96 33.61
N ARG A 187 -11.34 21.55 33.76
CA ARG A 187 -10.76 21.86 35.06
C ARG A 187 -11.58 22.92 35.80
N THR A 188 -11.98 24.00 35.13
CA THR A 188 -12.84 25.03 35.75
C THR A 188 -14.23 24.49 36.11
N GLU A 189 -14.83 23.63 35.28
CA GLU A 189 -16.09 22.95 35.59
C GLU A 189 -15.97 22.04 36.81
N LEU A 190 -14.87 21.27 36.91
CA LEU A 190 -14.59 20.40 38.06
C LEU A 190 -14.39 21.20 39.36
N ASP A 191 -13.66 22.31 39.31
CA ASP A 191 -13.44 23.16 40.49
C ASP A 191 -14.72 23.91 40.89
N GLN A 192 -15.58 24.29 39.94
CA GLN A 192 -16.92 24.82 40.21
C GLN A 192 -17.82 23.74 40.86
N ALA A 193 -17.88 22.54 40.31
CA ALA A 193 -18.64 21.43 40.88
C ALA A 193 -18.17 21.06 42.30
N ARG A 194 -16.86 21.14 42.57
CA ARG A 194 -16.29 20.99 43.93
C ARG A 194 -16.71 22.11 44.87
N ALA A 195 -16.78 23.35 44.39
CA ALA A 195 -17.27 24.48 45.19
C ALA A 195 -18.76 24.33 45.52
N ASP A 196 -19.58 23.89 44.57
CA ASP A 196 -21.01 23.67 44.78
C ASP A 196 -21.29 22.44 45.67
N ALA A 197 -20.51 21.36 45.53
CA ALA A 197 -20.56 20.23 46.46
C ALA A 197 -20.24 20.65 47.91
N ARG A 198 -19.24 21.53 48.12
CA ARG A 198 -18.93 22.10 49.44
C ARG A 198 -20.08 22.97 49.97
N ARG A 199 -20.67 23.84 49.12
CA ARG A 199 -21.83 24.67 49.49
C ARG A 199 -23.02 23.82 49.93
N LEU A 200 -23.34 22.76 49.17
CA LEU A 200 -24.40 21.81 49.51
C LEU A 200 -24.09 21.04 50.80
N GLN A 201 -22.83 20.65 51.03
CA GLN A 201 -22.42 20.01 52.28
C GLN A 201 -22.57 20.96 53.48
N THR A 202 -22.20 22.24 53.36
CA THR A 202 -22.41 23.23 54.41
C THR A 202 -23.90 23.49 54.66
N ALA A 203 -24.71 23.66 53.60
CA ALA A 203 -26.16 23.84 53.73
C ALA A 203 -26.85 22.62 54.35
N LEU A 204 -26.38 21.39 54.07
CA LEU A 204 -26.86 20.18 54.72
C LEU A 204 -26.49 20.16 56.20
N GLN A 205 -25.25 20.51 56.56
CA GLN A 205 -24.83 20.63 57.97
C GLN A 205 -25.62 21.70 58.73
N GLU A 206 -25.86 22.86 58.11
CA GLU A 206 -26.72 23.90 58.66
C GLU A 206 -28.15 23.39 58.89
N SER A 207 -28.76 22.73 57.89
CA SER A 207 -30.08 22.09 58.00
C SER A 207 -30.13 21.02 59.10
N GLU A 208 -29.12 20.14 59.19
CA GLU A 208 -29.00 19.15 60.27
C GLU A 208 -28.90 19.83 61.65
N THR A 209 -28.14 20.92 61.79
CA THR A 209 -28.06 21.65 63.07
C THR A 209 -29.36 22.37 63.39
N GLN A 210 -30.06 22.94 62.41
CA GLN A 210 -31.39 23.53 62.58
C GLN A 210 -32.41 22.49 63.02
N HIS A 211 -32.43 21.31 62.39
CA HIS A 211 -33.27 20.19 62.80
C HIS A 211 -32.95 19.74 64.24
N ARG A 212 -31.67 19.54 64.59
CA ARG A 212 -31.27 19.20 65.98
C ARG A 212 -31.69 20.27 67.00
N LEU A 213 -31.64 21.55 66.63
CA LEU A 213 -32.10 22.65 67.48
C LEU A 213 -33.63 22.68 67.63
N LEU A 214 -34.38 22.41 66.56
CA LEU A 214 -35.85 22.26 66.60
C LEU A 214 -36.27 21.06 67.43
N ASP A 215 -35.61 19.91 67.25
CA ASP A 215 -35.83 18.70 68.05
C ASP A 215 -35.56 18.97 69.53
N ALA A 216 -34.42 19.59 69.86
CA ALA A 216 -34.08 19.99 71.23
C ALA A 216 -35.07 21.01 71.82
N SER A 217 -35.53 21.99 71.03
CA SER A 217 -36.55 22.95 71.45
C SER A 217 -37.89 22.25 71.74
N SER A 218 -38.32 21.35 70.85
CA SER A 218 -39.56 20.59 71.03
C SER A 218 -39.48 19.63 72.23
N ALA A 219 -38.31 19.05 72.49
CA ALA A 219 -38.06 18.23 73.69
C ALA A 219 -38.09 19.07 74.97
N ALA A 220 -37.51 20.28 74.95
CA ALA A 220 -37.58 21.21 76.07
C ALA A 220 -39.00 21.74 76.31
N GLU A 221 -39.79 21.96 75.26
CA GLU A 221 -41.22 22.30 75.37
C GLU A 221 -42.04 21.15 75.94
N ARG A 222 -41.83 19.91 75.47
CA ARG A 222 -42.45 18.71 76.07
C ARG A 222 -42.12 18.59 77.55
N MET A 223 -40.84 18.71 77.92
CA MET A 223 -40.42 18.66 79.32
C MET A 223 -41.04 19.78 80.18
N ARG A 224 -41.20 21.00 79.63
CA ARG A 224 -41.93 22.08 80.31
C ARG A 224 -43.42 21.79 80.47
N LEU A 225 -44.04 21.20 79.45
CA LEU A 225 -45.46 20.82 79.50
C LEU A 225 -45.69 19.66 80.47
N GLU A 226 -44.81 18.66 80.50
CA GLU A 226 -44.79 17.58 81.50
C GLU A 226 -44.63 18.15 82.91
N GLN A 227 -43.65 19.02 83.16
CA GLN A 227 -43.49 19.71 84.45
C GLN A 227 -44.72 20.54 84.85
N HIS A 228 -45.39 21.18 83.89
CA HIS A 228 -46.63 21.92 84.15
C HIS A 228 -47.81 20.99 84.42
N LEU A 229 -47.89 19.82 83.77
CA LEU A 229 -48.89 18.80 84.05
C LEU A 229 -48.67 18.20 85.44
N ASP A 230 -47.43 17.86 85.79
CA ASP A 230 -47.07 17.38 87.14
C ASP A 230 -47.39 18.41 88.22
N ALA A 231 -47.12 19.70 87.98
CA ALA A 231 -47.48 20.79 88.88
C ALA A 231 -49.00 20.95 89.04
N LEU A 232 -49.79 20.77 87.96
CA LEU A 232 -51.25 20.75 88.01
C LEU A 232 -51.79 19.53 88.76
N VAL A 233 -51.21 18.34 88.54
CA VAL A 233 -51.56 17.10 89.23
C VAL A 233 -51.27 17.23 90.72
N ALA A 234 -50.08 17.73 91.11
CA ALA A 234 -49.72 17.98 92.50
C ALA A 234 -50.65 19.00 93.16
N ARG A 235 -50.99 20.10 92.46
CA ARG A 235 -51.98 21.07 92.95
C ARG A 235 -53.35 20.44 93.15
N HIS A 236 -53.83 19.65 92.19
CA HIS A 236 -55.13 18.99 92.29
C HIS A 236 -55.15 17.97 93.43
N GLN A 237 -54.05 17.23 93.65
CA GLN A 237 -53.89 16.34 94.80
C GLN A 237 -53.96 17.10 96.13
N ILE A 238 -53.34 18.28 96.24
CA ILE A 238 -53.44 19.15 97.43
C ILE A 238 -54.88 19.62 97.65
N GLU A 239 -55.57 20.08 96.60
CA GLU A 239 -56.98 20.51 96.65
C GLU A 239 -57.91 19.34 97.07
N LEU A 240 -57.65 18.13 96.57
CA LEU A 240 -58.40 16.92 96.89
C LEU A 240 -58.15 16.48 98.34
N HIS A 241 -56.89 16.53 98.83
CA HIS A 241 -56.56 16.22 100.21
C HIS A 241 -57.12 17.25 101.21
N ALA A 242 -57.20 18.53 100.81
CA ALA A 242 -57.90 19.56 101.59
C ALA A 242 -59.42 19.31 101.66
N ALA A 243 -60.03 18.84 100.57
CA ALA A 243 -61.43 18.43 100.57
C ALA A 243 -61.68 17.19 101.46
N GLU A 244 -60.80 16.18 101.41
CA GLU A 244 -60.85 15.01 102.29
C GLU A 244 -60.74 15.38 103.78
N GLN A 245 -59.86 16.34 104.11
CA GLN A 245 -59.74 16.85 105.48
C GLN A 245 -60.98 17.66 105.92
N ALA A 246 -61.65 18.36 105.01
CA ALA A 246 -62.91 19.05 105.29
C ALA A 246 -64.06 18.06 105.55
N VAL A 247 -64.12 16.94 104.81
CA VAL A 247 -65.07 15.86 105.05
C VAL A 247 -64.81 15.20 106.41
N ARG A 248 -63.55 14.85 106.73
CA ARG A 248 -63.20 14.24 108.03
C ARG A 248 -63.51 15.12 109.24
N LYS A 249 -63.43 16.44 109.12
CA LYS A 249 -63.90 17.36 110.18
C LYS A 249 -65.41 17.29 110.35
N ARG A 250 -66.16 17.30 109.24
CA ARG A 250 -67.63 17.12 109.24
C ARG A 250 -68.07 15.81 109.92
N ASP A 251 -67.36 14.72 109.67
CA ASP A 251 -67.65 13.42 110.30
C ASP A 251 -67.36 13.43 111.81
N GLN A 252 -66.36 14.20 112.27
CA GLN A 252 -66.06 14.41 113.69
C GLN A 252 -67.11 15.30 114.38
N ASP A 253 -67.58 16.34 113.69
CA ASP A 253 -68.65 17.22 114.19
C ASP A 253 -69.95 16.42 114.37
N VAL A 254 -70.36 15.63 113.36
CA VAL A 254 -71.57 14.76 113.42
C VAL A 254 -71.47 13.70 114.51
N ALA A 255 -70.29 13.13 114.77
CA ALA A 255 -70.08 12.19 115.88
C ALA A 255 -70.28 12.86 117.25
N SER A 256 -69.94 14.15 117.38
CA SER A 256 -70.13 14.91 118.62
C SER A 256 -71.60 15.27 118.87
N GLU A 257 -72.36 15.59 117.81
CA GLU A 257 -73.81 15.84 117.88
C GLU A 257 -74.59 14.58 118.27
N GLN A 258 -74.18 13.41 117.76
CA GLN A 258 -74.80 12.13 118.13
C GLN A 258 -74.53 11.74 119.60
N GLN A 259 -73.36 12.08 120.16
CA GLN A 259 -73.11 11.88 121.60
C GLN A 259 -73.94 12.82 122.48
N GLN A 260 -74.24 14.05 122.02
CA GLN A 260 -75.11 14.97 122.76
C GLN A 260 -76.58 14.55 122.75
N ALA A 261 -77.07 13.96 121.65
CA ALA A 261 -78.45 13.46 121.54
C ALA A 261 -78.74 12.22 122.42
N VAL A 262 -77.74 11.36 122.66
CA VAL A 262 -77.87 10.23 123.60
C VAL A 262 -77.92 10.73 125.05
N ALA A 263 -77.06 11.70 125.40
CA ALA A 263 -77.02 12.28 126.74
C ALA A 263 -78.31 13.03 127.12
N SER A 264 -79.01 13.66 126.16
CA SER A 264 -80.32 14.30 126.43
C SER A 264 -81.44 13.28 126.69
N LEU A 265 -81.45 12.16 125.97
CA LEU A 265 -82.47 11.11 126.15
C LEU A 265 -82.28 10.34 127.48
N GLU A 266 -81.03 10.15 127.93
CA GLU A 266 -80.74 9.58 129.24
C GLU A 266 -81.12 10.54 130.40
N ALA A 267 -81.07 11.86 130.18
CA ALA A 267 -81.53 12.85 131.16
C ALA A 267 -83.06 12.91 131.31
N GLU A 268 -83.82 12.78 130.20
CA GLU A 268 -85.28 12.79 130.23
C GLU A 268 -85.87 11.51 130.86
N TYR A 269 -85.22 10.36 130.68
CA TYR A 269 -85.55 9.11 131.41
C TYR A 269 -85.18 9.16 132.90
N ALA A 270 -84.26 10.04 133.32
CA ALA A 270 -83.92 10.25 134.73
C ALA A 270 -84.88 11.24 135.44
N ALA A 271 -85.46 12.20 134.71
CA ALA A 271 -86.40 13.18 135.24
C ALA A 271 -87.78 12.57 135.57
N THR A 272 -88.35 11.82 134.62
CA THR A 272 -89.65 11.14 134.77
C THR A 272 -89.67 10.06 135.87
N ARG A 273 -88.50 9.47 136.18
CA ARG A 273 -88.30 8.56 137.32
C ARG A 273 -88.23 9.27 138.67
N LYS A 274 -87.99 10.58 138.70
CA LYS A 274 -87.87 11.41 139.91
C LYS A 274 -89.22 12.00 140.35
N GLU A 275 -90.08 12.34 139.40
CA GLU A 275 -91.44 12.82 139.67
C GLU A 275 -92.35 11.71 140.22
N LEU A 276 -92.20 10.48 139.71
CA LEU A 276 -92.89 9.30 140.25
C LEU A 276 -92.49 9.00 141.72
N ALA A 277 -91.30 9.41 142.15
CA ALA A 277 -90.82 9.23 143.52
C ALA A 277 -91.37 10.28 144.52
N HIS A 278 -91.84 11.43 144.05
CA HIS A 278 -92.51 12.42 144.92
C HIS A 278 -94.01 12.10 145.12
N ALA A 279 -94.69 11.51 144.12
CA ALA A 279 -96.08 11.07 144.27
C ALA A 279 -96.27 9.90 145.27
N VAL A 280 -95.22 9.11 145.53
CA VAL A 280 -95.24 7.98 146.48
C VAL A 280 -95.00 8.43 147.93
N ALA A 281 -94.27 9.53 148.15
CA ALA A 281 -93.93 10.03 149.48
C ALA A 281 -95.15 10.59 150.25
N ASP A 282 -96.11 11.21 149.57
CA ASP A 282 -97.34 11.71 150.22
C ASP A 282 -98.40 10.62 150.45
N ARG A 283 -98.27 9.43 149.81
CA ARG A 283 -99.18 8.30 150.08
C ARG A 283 -98.77 7.46 151.30
N LEU A 284 -97.47 7.38 151.60
CA LEU A 284 -96.98 6.77 152.85
C LEU A 284 -97.35 7.58 154.12
N ARG A 285 -97.89 8.80 153.97
CA ARG A 285 -98.58 9.53 155.06
C ARG A 285 -100.06 9.13 155.24
N LEU A 286 -100.68 8.51 154.25
CA LEU A 286 -101.99 7.89 154.35
C LEU A 286 -101.90 6.43 154.80
N ASP A 287 -100.84 5.71 154.43
CA ASP A 287 -100.67 4.30 154.85
C ASP A 287 -100.44 4.16 156.38
N ALA A 288 -99.88 5.18 157.04
CA ALA A 288 -99.85 5.28 158.50
C ALA A 288 -101.24 5.45 159.17
N ALA A 289 -102.29 5.76 158.40
CA ALA A 289 -103.70 5.80 158.82
C ALA A 289 -104.53 4.62 158.27
N ILE A 290 -103.93 3.76 157.43
CA ILE A 290 -104.55 2.58 156.81
C ILE A 290 -103.96 1.28 157.36
N HIS A 291 -102.86 1.31 158.11
CA HIS A 291 -102.48 0.21 159.01
C HIS A 291 -103.58 -0.08 160.07
N ASP A 292 -104.41 0.92 160.40
CA ASP A 292 -105.67 0.78 161.18
C ASP A 292 -106.82 0.09 160.39
N LEU A 293 -106.66 -0.10 159.09
CA LEU A 293 -107.56 -0.86 158.20
C LEU A 293 -106.97 -2.20 157.72
N GLU A 294 -105.65 -2.41 157.83
CA GLU A 294 -105.02 -3.71 157.58
C GLU A 294 -105.50 -4.80 158.56
N GLN A 295 -106.11 -4.41 159.67
CA GLN A 295 -106.85 -5.30 160.58
C GLN A 295 -108.13 -5.93 159.95
N ARG A 296 -108.43 -5.69 158.66
CA ARG A 296 -109.65 -6.20 158.00
C ARG A 296 -109.49 -7.12 156.80
N GLN A 297 -108.44 -7.04 155.99
CA GLN A 297 -108.42 -7.74 154.69
C GLN A 297 -107.15 -8.54 154.37
N GLU A 298 -106.77 -9.33 155.36
CA GLU A 298 -106.00 -10.58 155.31
C GLU A 298 -106.64 -11.68 154.40
N GLN A 299 -107.56 -11.32 153.47
CA GLN A 299 -108.50 -12.25 152.84
C GLN A 299 -108.19 -12.63 151.37
N ILE A 300 -107.30 -11.92 150.65
CA ILE A 300 -107.17 -12.09 149.18
C ILE A 300 -105.71 -12.26 148.70
N ALA A 301 -104.90 -13.02 149.44
CA ALA A 301 -103.53 -13.39 149.07
C ALA A 301 -103.45 -14.70 148.23
N ALA A 302 -104.39 -14.94 147.30
CA ALA A 302 -104.71 -16.31 146.89
C ALA A 302 -104.86 -16.63 145.38
N SER A 303 -104.49 -15.76 144.41
CA SER A 303 -104.68 -16.13 142.99
C SER A 303 -103.70 -15.55 141.94
N ARG A 304 -102.99 -16.50 141.29
CA ARG A 304 -102.49 -16.52 139.90
C ARG A 304 -101.03 -16.08 139.67
N ALA A 305 -100.20 -17.10 139.47
CA ALA A 305 -98.80 -17.01 139.07
C ALA A 305 -98.47 -18.04 137.95
N GLU A 306 -99.38 -18.30 137.01
CA GLU A 306 -99.43 -19.61 136.33
C GLU A 306 -99.31 -19.61 134.79
N ASP A 307 -99.72 -18.56 134.08
CA ASP A 307 -100.33 -18.73 132.76
C ASP A 307 -99.40 -18.90 131.54
N LEU A 308 -98.21 -18.25 131.48
CA LEU A 308 -97.37 -18.23 130.26
C LEU A 308 -95.85 -18.41 130.49
N SER A 309 -95.31 -19.51 129.93
CA SER A 309 -93.88 -19.75 129.65
C SER A 309 -93.67 -20.58 128.36
N ARG A 310 -94.59 -20.48 127.39
CA ARG A 310 -94.90 -21.59 126.47
C ARG A 310 -94.88 -21.31 124.95
N ALA A 311 -94.10 -20.34 124.47
CA ALA A 311 -94.05 -19.97 123.04
C ALA A 311 -92.63 -19.71 122.48
N LEU A 312 -91.68 -20.56 122.85
CA LEU A 312 -90.38 -20.74 122.17
C LEU A 312 -90.56 -21.32 120.74
N GLN A 313 -89.44 -21.42 119.99
CA GLN A 313 -88.98 -22.69 119.37
C GLN A 313 -89.01 -23.01 117.86
N LEU A 314 -89.27 -22.11 116.89
CA LEU A 314 -89.30 -22.53 115.45
C LEU A 314 -88.13 -22.10 114.54
N GLU A 315 -88.05 -20.84 114.11
CA GLU A 315 -87.32 -20.53 112.87
C GLU A 315 -85.79 -20.29 113.04
N GLN A 316 -84.99 -21.28 112.61
CA GLN A 316 -83.51 -21.23 112.57
C GLN A 316 -82.89 -21.99 111.34
N ALA A 317 -83.63 -22.21 110.24
CA ALA A 317 -83.44 -23.44 109.43
C ALA A 317 -82.87 -23.38 107.98
N LEU A 318 -82.59 -22.23 107.33
CA LEU A 318 -82.17 -22.16 105.89
C LEU A 318 -81.16 -21.01 105.63
N ALA A 319 -79.82 -21.13 105.55
CA ALA A 319 -78.87 -22.18 105.14
C ALA A 319 -78.89 -22.53 103.61
N THR A 320 -77.80 -22.73 102.85
CA THR A 320 -76.39 -22.20 102.89
C THR A 320 -75.60 -22.35 101.55
N GLU A 321 -76.21 -22.77 100.43
CA GLU A 321 -75.58 -23.86 99.64
C GLU A 321 -75.28 -23.65 98.12
N ARG A 322 -75.16 -22.43 97.57
CA ARG A 322 -74.96 -22.25 96.09
C ARG A 322 -73.83 -21.31 95.62
N ARG A 323 -72.72 -21.29 96.38
CA ARG A 323 -71.45 -20.64 95.96
C ARG A 323 -70.66 -21.48 94.92
N ALA A 324 -69.86 -20.79 94.12
CA ALA A 324 -68.48 -21.17 93.74
C ALA A 324 -68.19 -22.44 92.90
N ILE A 325 -68.80 -22.60 91.71
CA ILE A 325 -68.37 -23.66 90.74
C ILE A 325 -67.88 -23.13 89.37
N GLN A 326 -68.35 -21.99 88.86
CA GLN A 326 -68.13 -21.59 87.45
C GLN A 326 -66.79 -20.89 87.09
N LEU A 327 -65.79 -20.83 87.99
CA LEU A 327 -64.58 -20.00 87.82
C LEU A 327 -63.29 -20.77 87.46
N LEU A 328 -63.36 -22.00 86.91
CA LEU A 328 -62.18 -22.87 86.78
C LEU A 328 -61.84 -23.43 85.38
N GLU A 329 -62.56 -23.07 84.31
CA GLU A 329 -62.46 -23.82 83.03
C GLU A 329 -61.86 -23.09 81.81
N GLN A 330 -61.58 -21.78 81.85
CA GLN A 330 -61.26 -21.01 80.62
C GLN A 330 -59.87 -20.34 80.55
N GLU A 331 -58.89 -20.82 81.33
CA GLU A 331 -57.47 -20.39 81.23
C GLU A 331 -56.54 -21.36 80.44
N LYS A 332 -57.09 -22.33 79.69
CA LYS A 332 -56.28 -23.35 78.99
C LYS A 332 -56.11 -23.11 77.48
N ALA A 333 -54.83 -22.94 77.10
CA ALA A 333 -54.22 -23.20 75.79
C ALA A 333 -54.28 -22.10 74.71
N ALA A 334 -53.49 -21.03 74.91
CA ALA A 334 -53.08 -20.09 73.86
C ALA A 334 -51.84 -20.54 73.05
N THR A 335 -51.43 -21.81 73.12
CA THR A 335 -50.15 -22.29 72.55
C THR A 335 -50.19 -23.75 72.08
N LEU A 336 -50.43 -23.98 70.77
CA LEU A 336 -49.88 -25.10 69.95
C LEU A 336 -50.60 -25.22 68.59
N GLU A 337 -50.24 -24.40 67.59
CA GLU A 337 -50.31 -24.88 66.18
C GLU A 337 -49.41 -24.09 65.21
N ALA A 338 -48.11 -24.05 65.55
CA ALA A 338 -47.05 -23.81 64.58
C ALA A 338 -46.87 -25.02 63.61
N HIS A 339 -47.96 -25.47 63.00
CA HIS A 339 -48.06 -26.67 62.16
C HIS A 339 -48.82 -26.43 60.85
N ARG A 340 -48.61 -25.25 60.26
CA ARG A 340 -48.88 -24.98 58.83
C ARG A 340 -47.63 -24.55 58.05
N ALA A 341 -46.48 -25.08 58.44
CA ALA A 341 -45.22 -24.98 57.71
C ALA A 341 -45.07 -26.16 56.71
N GLN A 342 -46.07 -26.40 55.85
CA GLN A 342 -46.07 -27.62 55.02
C GLN A 342 -46.73 -27.49 53.64
N MET A 343 -46.46 -26.42 52.89
CA MET A 343 -46.44 -26.45 51.42
C MET A 343 -45.35 -25.48 50.94
N ALA A 344 -44.20 -26.03 50.56
CA ALA A 344 -43.06 -25.32 50.00
C ALA A 344 -42.92 -25.60 48.50
N LEU A 345 -42.00 -24.87 47.85
CA LEU A 345 -41.60 -24.93 46.42
C LEU A 345 -42.58 -24.20 45.47
N THR A 346 -42.11 -23.39 44.52
CA THR A 346 -40.80 -23.40 43.85
C THR A 346 -40.10 -22.04 43.82
N ALA A 347 -38.77 -22.05 43.96
CA ALA A 347 -37.88 -20.91 43.75
C ALA A 347 -36.87 -21.27 42.66
N ASP A 348 -37.16 -20.96 41.39
CA ASP A 348 -36.32 -21.40 40.26
C ASP A 348 -36.34 -20.49 39.01
N SER A 349 -36.80 -19.24 39.12
CA SER A 349 -36.94 -18.33 37.95
C SER A 349 -36.14 -17.02 38.03
N GLU A 350 -35.46 -16.73 39.14
CA GLU A 350 -34.69 -15.48 39.32
C GLU A 350 -33.16 -15.71 39.36
N ALA A 351 -32.70 -16.91 39.70
CA ALA A 351 -31.27 -17.26 39.69
C ALA A 351 -30.69 -17.41 38.26
N GLU A 352 -31.49 -17.85 37.28
CA GLU A 352 -31.12 -17.94 35.86
C GLU A 352 -30.84 -16.55 35.25
N ARG A 353 -31.67 -15.54 35.59
CA ARG A 353 -31.53 -14.17 35.07
C ARG A 353 -30.23 -13.48 35.52
N ALA A 354 -29.77 -13.78 36.73
CA ALA A 354 -28.49 -13.27 37.24
C ALA A 354 -27.25 -13.95 36.61
N ARG A 355 -27.37 -15.20 36.15
CA ARG A 355 -26.28 -15.90 35.44
C ARG A 355 -26.12 -15.42 34.00
N LEU A 356 -27.23 -15.20 33.28
CA LEU A 356 -27.21 -14.69 31.89
C LEU A 356 -26.62 -13.26 31.78
N ALA A 357 -26.82 -12.41 32.80
CA ALA A 357 -26.22 -11.08 32.83
C ALA A 357 -24.68 -11.10 32.98
N ARG A 358 -24.12 -12.16 33.59
CA ARG A 358 -22.66 -12.31 33.77
C ARG A 358 -21.98 -12.89 32.53
N THR A 359 -22.61 -13.86 31.87
CA THR A 359 -22.07 -14.42 30.62
C THR A 359 -22.10 -13.43 29.46
N LEU A 360 -23.05 -12.49 29.43
CA LEU A 360 -23.06 -11.40 28.44
C LEU A 360 -21.84 -10.46 28.57
N ALA A 361 -21.41 -10.13 29.80
CA ALA A 361 -20.24 -9.27 30.03
C ALA A 361 -18.92 -9.92 29.56
N ASP A 362 -18.78 -11.25 29.70
CA ASP A 362 -17.62 -11.98 29.16
C ASP A 362 -17.67 -12.13 27.61
N HIS A 363 -18.86 -12.03 27.02
CA HIS A 363 -19.01 -11.99 25.55
C HIS A 363 -18.65 -10.63 24.95
N ASP A 364 -18.89 -9.51 25.65
CA ASP A 364 -18.48 -8.18 25.15
C ASP A 364 -16.95 -8.03 25.05
N VAL A 365 -16.19 -8.61 25.98
CA VAL A 365 -14.71 -8.61 25.95
C VAL A 365 -14.17 -9.45 24.79
N THR A 366 -14.80 -10.60 24.50
CA THR A 366 -14.40 -11.44 23.35
C THR A 366 -14.82 -10.84 22.01
N VAL A 367 -15.97 -10.14 21.93
CA VAL A 367 -16.38 -9.36 20.75
C VAL A 367 -15.44 -8.17 20.51
N GLN A 368 -14.98 -7.47 21.54
CA GLN A 368 -13.97 -6.40 21.37
C GLN A 368 -12.60 -6.94 20.92
N ALA A 369 -12.13 -8.06 21.49
CA ALA A 369 -10.87 -8.69 21.07
C ALA A 369 -10.92 -9.17 19.60
N LEU A 370 -12.04 -9.75 19.17
CA LEU A 370 -12.25 -10.17 17.78
C LEU A 370 -12.41 -8.97 16.83
N ALA A 371 -13.05 -7.88 17.26
CA ALA A 371 -13.17 -6.65 16.46
C ALA A 371 -11.81 -5.99 16.19
N ASP A 372 -10.90 -5.97 17.16
CA ASP A 372 -9.56 -5.42 16.97
C ASP A 372 -8.63 -6.36 16.19
N GLN A 373 -8.79 -7.69 16.29
CA GLN A 373 -8.16 -8.62 15.34
C GLN A 373 -8.69 -8.43 13.91
N ALA A 374 -10.01 -8.28 13.71
CA ALA A 374 -10.60 -8.03 12.41
C ALA A 374 -10.09 -6.73 11.78
N ARG A 375 -9.92 -5.65 12.57
CA ARG A 375 -9.33 -4.39 12.11
C ARG A 375 -7.85 -4.51 11.73
N ARG A 376 -7.08 -5.36 12.42
CA ARG A 376 -5.66 -5.64 12.08
C ARG A 376 -5.51 -6.56 10.87
N LEU A 377 -6.47 -7.44 10.61
CA LEU A 377 -6.48 -8.34 9.45
C LEU A 377 -7.14 -7.74 8.20
N ALA A 378 -7.98 -6.71 8.34
CA ALA A 378 -8.59 -5.98 7.23
C ALA A 378 -7.60 -5.54 6.12
N PRO A 379 -6.42 -4.93 6.41
CA PRO A 379 -5.44 -4.60 5.38
C PRO A 379 -4.79 -5.82 4.74
N LEU A 380 -4.63 -6.94 5.46
CA LEU A 380 -4.12 -8.20 4.91
C LEU A 380 -5.16 -8.87 3.99
N ALA A 381 -6.45 -8.84 4.34
CA ALA A 381 -7.53 -9.30 3.48
C ALA A 381 -7.73 -8.41 2.25
N ALA A 382 -7.50 -7.10 2.37
CA ALA A 382 -7.47 -6.19 1.22
C ALA A 382 -6.26 -6.47 0.31
N ALA A 383 -5.07 -6.67 0.88
CA ALA A 383 -3.88 -7.07 0.14
C ALA A 383 -4.05 -8.44 -0.54
N GLY A 384 -4.73 -9.40 0.10
CA GLY A 384 -5.07 -10.71 -0.47
C GLY A 384 -6.04 -10.60 -1.65
N ARG A 385 -7.07 -9.75 -1.56
CA ARG A 385 -7.95 -9.47 -2.70
C ARG A 385 -7.21 -8.81 -3.87
N VAL A 386 -6.39 -7.80 -3.60
CA VAL A 386 -5.55 -7.17 -4.63
C VAL A 386 -4.55 -8.18 -5.23
N ALA A 387 -3.96 -9.06 -4.42
CA ALA A 387 -3.07 -10.12 -4.91
C ALA A 387 -3.81 -11.13 -5.78
N ARG A 388 -5.07 -11.47 -5.47
CA ARG A 388 -5.93 -12.33 -6.30
C ARG A 388 -6.32 -11.66 -7.61
N ASP A 389 -6.73 -10.39 -7.58
CA ASP A 389 -7.10 -9.64 -8.78
C ASP A 389 -5.89 -9.44 -9.70
N VAL A 390 -4.71 -9.16 -9.14
CA VAL A 390 -3.44 -9.09 -9.87
C VAL A 390 -3.00 -10.46 -10.38
N ALA A 391 -3.17 -11.55 -9.61
CA ALA A 391 -2.85 -12.90 -10.06
C ALA A 391 -3.76 -13.34 -11.22
N ALA A 392 -5.06 -13.01 -11.18
CA ALA A 392 -6.00 -13.26 -12.27
C ALA A 392 -5.64 -12.46 -13.53
N GLN A 393 -5.34 -11.15 -13.40
CA GLN A 393 -4.90 -10.33 -14.53
C GLN A 393 -3.55 -10.80 -15.11
N LEU A 394 -2.61 -11.20 -14.26
CA LEU A 394 -1.34 -11.81 -14.70
C LEU A 394 -1.59 -13.15 -15.39
N GLN A 395 -2.52 -13.98 -14.91
CA GLN A 395 -2.86 -15.25 -15.55
C GLN A 395 -3.45 -15.03 -16.95
N ASP A 396 -4.38 -14.08 -17.12
CA ASP A 396 -4.92 -13.69 -18.44
C ASP A 396 -3.80 -13.18 -19.38
N MET A 397 -2.91 -12.31 -18.88
CA MET A 397 -1.77 -11.82 -19.66
C MET A 397 -0.77 -12.93 -20.04
N ILE A 398 -0.50 -13.86 -19.13
CA ILE A 398 0.39 -15.01 -19.36
C ILE A 398 -0.24 -15.97 -20.36
N GLN A 399 -1.55 -16.22 -20.30
CA GLN A 399 -2.28 -17.02 -21.29
C GLN A 399 -2.26 -16.34 -22.67
N ASP A 400 -2.47 -15.04 -22.76
CA ASP A 400 -2.40 -14.32 -24.05
C ASP A 400 -0.96 -14.34 -24.61
N VAL A 401 0.08 -14.28 -23.75
CA VAL A 401 1.47 -14.50 -24.15
C VAL A 401 1.73 -15.95 -24.62
N ASP A 402 1.24 -16.98 -23.93
CA ASP A 402 1.38 -18.38 -24.39
C ASP A 402 0.63 -18.63 -25.70
N VAL A 403 -0.60 -18.13 -25.84
CA VAL A 403 -1.40 -18.25 -27.09
C VAL A 403 -0.72 -17.55 -28.25
N ARG A 404 -0.21 -16.33 -28.06
CA ARG A 404 0.54 -15.59 -29.09
C ARG A 404 1.86 -16.28 -29.41
N THR A 405 2.63 -16.72 -28.41
CA THR A 405 3.90 -17.42 -28.61
C THR A 405 3.70 -18.76 -29.29
N THR A 406 2.63 -19.49 -28.96
CA THR A 406 2.22 -20.74 -29.64
C THR A 406 1.84 -20.48 -31.10
N ARG A 407 1.07 -19.43 -31.40
CA ARG A 407 0.73 -19.04 -32.77
C ARG A 407 1.97 -18.67 -33.59
N ILE A 408 2.92 -17.95 -32.99
CA ILE A 408 4.19 -17.58 -33.65
C ILE A 408 5.05 -18.83 -33.86
N LEU A 409 5.20 -19.72 -32.87
CA LEU A 409 5.95 -20.98 -33.00
C LEU A 409 5.38 -21.94 -34.04
N ALA A 410 4.06 -21.93 -34.25
CA ALA A 410 3.41 -22.68 -35.31
C ALA A 410 3.67 -22.11 -36.73
N GLN A 411 4.10 -20.84 -36.82
CA GLN A 411 4.43 -20.15 -38.07
C GLN A 411 5.95 -20.01 -38.30
N CYS A 412 6.77 -20.17 -37.26
CA CYS A 412 8.23 -20.20 -37.37
C CYS A 412 8.71 -21.53 -38.00
N PRO A 413 9.65 -21.48 -38.96
CA PRO A 413 10.42 -22.65 -39.40
C PRO A 413 11.12 -23.34 -38.22
N LEU A 414 11.44 -24.64 -38.36
CA LEU A 414 12.15 -25.41 -37.34
C LEU A 414 13.58 -24.86 -37.11
N ASP A 415 14.25 -24.46 -38.18
CA ASP A 415 15.65 -23.99 -38.17
C ASP A 415 15.79 -22.47 -37.93
N ALA A 416 14.70 -21.77 -37.59
CA ALA A 416 14.75 -20.33 -37.34
C ALA A 416 15.53 -20.03 -36.05
N PRO A 417 16.58 -19.17 -36.05
CA PRO A 417 17.45 -18.97 -34.89
C PRO A 417 16.70 -18.39 -33.67
N THR A 418 15.59 -17.68 -33.90
CA THR A 418 14.71 -17.12 -32.87
C THR A 418 13.73 -18.14 -32.27
N ARG A 419 13.58 -19.33 -32.86
CA ARG A 419 12.64 -20.36 -32.40
C ARG A 419 12.96 -20.82 -30.98
N GLY A 420 14.24 -21.07 -30.69
CA GLY A 420 14.69 -21.48 -29.35
C GLY A 420 14.42 -20.43 -28.27
N ASP A 421 14.43 -19.14 -28.61
CA ASP A 421 14.05 -18.06 -27.68
C ASP A 421 12.55 -17.99 -27.46
N LEU A 422 11.74 -18.22 -28.49
CA LEU A 422 10.29 -18.32 -28.39
C LEU A 422 9.85 -19.57 -27.59
N GLU A 423 10.52 -20.72 -27.77
CA GLU A 423 10.28 -21.93 -26.97
C GLU A 423 10.68 -21.72 -25.50
N ARG A 424 11.79 -21.02 -25.23
CA ARG A 424 12.17 -20.60 -23.87
C ARG A 424 11.18 -19.60 -23.27
N LEU A 425 10.70 -18.62 -24.04
CA LEU A 425 9.69 -17.66 -23.62
C LEU A 425 8.37 -18.37 -23.26
N ARG A 426 7.97 -19.33 -24.09
CA ARG A 426 6.79 -20.18 -23.85
C ARG A 426 6.93 -21.02 -22.59
N ALA A 427 8.06 -21.69 -22.40
CA ALA A 427 8.31 -22.49 -21.20
C ALA A 427 8.28 -21.61 -19.93
N ARG A 428 8.83 -20.39 -19.99
CA ARG A 428 8.76 -19.41 -18.90
C ARG A 428 7.32 -18.91 -18.66
N ALA A 429 6.53 -18.68 -19.72
CA ALA A 429 5.12 -18.31 -19.59
C ALA A 429 4.32 -19.43 -18.91
N ILE A 430 4.51 -20.70 -19.31
CA ILE A 430 3.88 -21.86 -18.67
C ILE A 430 4.29 -21.97 -17.19
N SER A 431 5.58 -21.82 -16.86
CA SER A 431 6.05 -21.83 -15.46
C SER A 431 5.49 -20.67 -14.63
N ALA A 432 5.42 -19.46 -15.19
CA ALA A 432 4.78 -18.33 -14.52
C ALA A 432 3.28 -18.55 -14.34
N GLY A 433 2.61 -19.16 -15.32
CA GLY A 433 1.20 -19.52 -15.28
C GLY A 433 0.87 -20.52 -14.17
N LEU A 434 1.73 -21.52 -13.97
CA LEU A 434 1.62 -22.47 -12.85
C LEU A 434 1.77 -21.76 -11.49
N LEU A 435 2.77 -20.87 -11.34
CA LEU A 435 2.94 -20.09 -10.11
C LEU A 435 1.75 -19.16 -9.83
N THR A 436 1.14 -18.54 -10.86
CA THR A 436 -0.11 -17.78 -10.66
C THR A 436 -1.29 -18.68 -10.32
N HIS A 437 -1.33 -19.93 -10.80
CA HIS A 437 -2.36 -20.90 -10.46
C HIS A 437 -2.24 -21.35 -9.00
N GLU A 438 -1.03 -21.64 -8.52
CA GLU A 438 -0.76 -21.97 -7.11
C GLU A 438 -1.19 -20.83 -6.15
N VAL A 439 -0.97 -19.56 -6.54
CA VAL A 439 -1.43 -18.39 -5.77
C VAL A 439 -2.95 -18.28 -5.76
N LEU A 440 -3.63 -18.61 -6.86
CA LEU A 440 -5.09 -18.57 -6.97
C LEU A 440 -5.76 -19.76 -6.25
N ASP A 441 -5.16 -20.95 -6.29
CA ASP A 441 -5.62 -22.14 -5.55
C ASP A 441 -5.46 -21.94 -4.04
N ALA A 442 -4.30 -21.42 -3.59
CA ALA A 442 -4.09 -21.06 -2.18
C ALA A 442 -5.07 -19.98 -1.70
N ALA A 443 -5.49 -19.06 -2.58
CA ALA A 443 -6.55 -18.11 -2.28
C ALA A 443 -7.95 -18.74 -2.25
N ALA A 444 -8.21 -19.79 -3.05
CA ALA A 444 -9.48 -20.51 -3.06
C ALA A 444 -9.66 -21.43 -1.84
N GLU A 445 -8.59 -22.08 -1.36
CA GLU A 445 -8.60 -22.88 -0.12
C GLU A 445 -8.91 -22.01 1.12
N LEU A 446 -8.44 -20.76 1.14
CA LEU A 446 -8.69 -19.81 2.24
C LEU A 446 -10.13 -19.27 2.28
N ASP A 447 -10.83 -19.21 1.13
CA ASP A 447 -12.22 -18.75 1.04
C ASP A 447 -13.26 -19.86 1.36
N GLY A 448 -12.81 -21.11 1.60
CA GLY A 448 -13.68 -22.21 2.01
C GLY A 448 -14.60 -22.77 0.91
N THR A 449 -14.42 -22.36 -0.35
CA THR A 449 -15.09 -22.96 -1.51
C THR A 449 -14.34 -24.22 -1.97
N PRO A 450 -15.01 -25.39 -2.09
CA PRO A 450 -14.35 -26.62 -2.52
C PRO A 450 -13.94 -26.55 -4.01
N PRO A 451 -12.81 -27.16 -4.40
CA PRO A 451 -12.27 -27.03 -5.74
C PRO A 451 -13.15 -27.74 -6.79
N SER A 452 -13.61 -26.99 -7.80
CA SER A 452 -14.27 -27.57 -8.97
C SER A 452 -13.23 -28.22 -9.89
N GLY A 453 -12.87 -29.47 -9.59
CA GLY A 453 -11.88 -30.24 -10.33
C GLY A 453 -12.19 -30.38 -11.83
N GLY A 454 -11.13 -30.37 -12.64
CA GLY A 454 -11.21 -30.35 -14.10
C GLY A 454 -11.62 -31.67 -14.77
N ARG A 455 -11.87 -31.58 -16.09
CA ARG A 455 -12.07 -32.75 -16.97
C ARG A 455 -10.76 -33.53 -17.13
N GLY A 456 -10.80 -34.88 -17.07
CA GLY A 456 -9.58 -35.68 -17.19
C GLY A 456 -9.72 -37.21 -17.32
N THR A 457 -10.56 -37.68 -18.26
CA THR A 457 -10.41 -38.96 -19.01
C THR A 457 -9.69 -40.18 -18.40
N THR A 458 -10.40 -41.31 -18.26
CA THR A 458 -9.87 -42.69 -18.50
C THR A 458 -11.05 -43.68 -18.73
N PRO A 459 -10.86 -44.93 -19.24
CA PRO A 459 -11.64 -45.46 -20.38
C PRO A 459 -12.88 -46.30 -20.01
N PRO A 460 -13.74 -46.66 -20.99
CA PRO A 460 -14.97 -47.40 -20.73
C PRO A 460 -14.70 -48.86 -20.34
N ARG A 461 -15.46 -49.36 -19.36
CA ARG A 461 -15.52 -50.80 -19.05
C ARG A 461 -16.93 -51.21 -18.61
N SER A 462 -17.83 -51.31 -19.58
CA SER A 462 -19.13 -51.97 -19.42
C SER A 462 -18.95 -53.48 -19.38
N LEU A 463 -19.38 -54.11 -18.28
CA LEU A 463 -19.60 -55.55 -18.20
C LEU A 463 -21.10 -55.85 -18.32
N ARG A 464 -21.60 -55.88 -19.56
CA ARG A 464 -22.70 -56.70 -20.11
C ARG A 464 -23.12 -56.16 -21.47
#